data_AF-A0A349Q0E3-F1
#
_entry.id   AF-A0A349Q0E3-F1
#
_cell.length_a   1.000
_cell.length_b   1.000
_cell.length_c   1.000
_cell.angle_alpha   90.00
_cell.angle_beta   90.00
_cell.angle_gamma   90.00
#
_symmetry.space_group_name_H-M   'P 1'
#
loop_
_entity.id
_entity.type
_entity.pdbx_description
1 polymer ?
#
loop_
_entity_poly.entity_id
_entity_poly.type
_entity_poly.pdbx_seq_one_letter_code
_entity_poly.pdbx_strand_id
1 'polypeptide(L)'
;MLLLSINNNLNELIRLLQQLSDEQYSNPCVQLSNSSIGEHTRHIIELFQCLDNQYDSGVVNYDKRQRSFQIQTNTDFAIQKIIQIQNNLDKEDKNIVLHQKIDGNEISVDSNYYRELLYNFEH
;
A
#
# COMPACT_ATOMS: atom_id res chain seq x y z
N MET A 1 -13.03 12.27 -7.26
CA MET A 1 -12.32 12.97 -6.16
C MET A 1 -11.32 12.05 -5.47
N LEU A 2 -11.72 10.86 -4.99
CA LEU A 2 -10.81 9.91 -4.32
C LEU A 2 -9.57 9.54 -5.15
N LEU A 3 -9.74 9.03 -6.38
CA LEU A 3 -8.62 8.63 -7.24
C LEU A 3 -7.63 9.77 -7.53
N LEU A 4 -8.12 11.00 -7.66
CA LEU A 4 -7.27 12.18 -7.84
C LEU A 4 -6.43 12.45 -6.59
N SER A 5 -7.05 12.39 -5.41
CA SER A 5 -6.35 12.56 -4.13
C SER A 5 -5.28 11.48 -3.90
N ILE A 6 -5.60 10.21 -4.21
CA ILE A 6 -4.65 9.10 -4.13
C ILE A 6 -3.47 9.35 -5.07
N ASN A 7 -3.73 9.64 -6.35
CA ASN A 7 -2.68 9.90 -7.31
C ASN A 7 -1.78 11.08 -6.91
N ASN A 8 -2.36 12.16 -6.38
CA ASN A 8 -1.59 13.31 -5.90
C ASN A 8 -0.68 12.93 -4.72
N ASN A 9 -1.18 12.17 -3.74
CA ASN A 9 -0.38 11.72 -2.60
C ASN A 9 0.74 10.77 -3.03
N LEU A 10 0.45 9.82 -3.92
CA LEU A 10 1.46 8.92 -4.50
C LEU A 10 2.53 9.69 -5.27
N ASN A 11 2.17 10.79 -5.96
CA ASN A 11 3.14 11.67 -6.61
C ASN A 11 4.03 12.42 -5.61
N GLU A 12 3.49 12.89 -4.48
CA GLU A 12 4.30 13.48 -3.43
C GLU A 12 5.25 12.45 -2.81
N LEU A 13 4.79 11.21 -2.62
CA LEU A 13 5.64 10.11 -2.17
C LEU A 13 6.79 9.84 -3.16
N ILE A 14 6.51 9.79 -4.47
CA ILE A 14 7.56 9.68 -5.49
C ILE A 14 8.57 10.82 -5.38
N ARG A 15 8.13 12.07 -5.24
CA ARG A 15 9.02 13.23 -5.10
C ARG A 15 9.88 13.14 -3.84
N LEU A 16 9.35 12.63 -2.73
CA LEU A 16 10.12 12.37 -1.52
C LEU A 16 11.21 11.31 -1.79
N LEU A 17 10.85 10.18 -2.37
CA LEU A 17 11.78 9.08 -2.64
C LEU A 17 12.92 9.50 -3.58
N GLN A 18 12.65 10.37 -4.56
CA GLN A 18 13.66 10.92 -5.47
C GLN A 18 14.72 11.79 -4.78
N GLN A 19 14.48 12.25 -3.55
CA GLN A 19 15.41 13.09 -2.79
C GLN A 19 16.28 12.28 -1.81
N LEU A 20 16.06 10.98 -1.67
CA LEU A 20 16.72 10.11 -0.70
C LEU A 20 17.70 9.16 -1.38
N SER A 21 18.84 8.92 -0.73
CA SER A 21 19.65 7.74 -1.05
C SER A 21 19.01 6.47 -0.48
N ASP A 22 19.32 5.31 -1.07
CA ASP A 22 18.88 4.01 -0.54
C ASP A 22 19.29 3.80 0.93
N GLU A 23 20.45 4.34 1.33
CA GLU A 23 20.91 4.33 2.72
C GLU A 23 19.99 5.15 3.62
N GLN A 24 19.68 6.40 3.27
CA GLN A 24 18.79 7.26 4.05
C GLN A 24 17.36 6.70 4.12
N TYR A 25 16.90 6.12 3.02
CA TYR A 25 15.58 5.52 2.90
C TYR A 25 15.41 4.28 3.78
N SER A 26 16.42 3.40 3.79
CA SER A 26 16.38 2.12 4.51
C SER A 26 16.83 2.19 5.96
N ASN A 27 17.50 3.29 6.38
CA ASN A 27 18.03 3.42 7.73
C ASN A 27 16.91 3.69 8.77
N PRO A 28 16.84 2.91 9.86
CA PRO A 28 15.97 3.18 10.99
C PRO A 28 16.19 4.55 11.62
N CYS A 29 15.11 5.20 12.06
CA CYS A 29 15.18 6.50 12.71
C CYS A 29 14.31 6.51 13.98
N VAL A 30 14.84 7.06 15.08
CA VAL A 30 14.16 7.09 16.40
C VAL A 30 12.83 7.82 16.32
N GLN A 31 12.77 8.88 15.51
CA GLN A 31 11.60 9.70 15.26
C GLN A 31 10.45 8.91 14.60
N LEU A 32 10.77 7.78 13.97
CA LEU A 32 9.81 6.86 13.37
C LEU A 32 9.64 5.58 14.22
N SER A 33 9.82 5.69 15.53
CA SER A 33 9.76 4.55 16.47
C SER A 33 10.74 3.43 16.11
N ASN A 34 11.93 3.80 15.62
CA ASN A 34 12.94 2.90 15.06
C ASN A 34 12.54 2.15 13.78
N SER A 35 11.49 2.61 13.09
CA SER A 35 11.23 2.20 11.70
C SER A 35 12.04 3.06 10.73
N SER A 36 12.25 2.59 9.51
CA SER A 36 12.78 3.39 8.40
C SER A 36 11.66 3.98 7.53
N ILE A 37 12.00 4.97 6.70
CA ILE A 37 11.08 5.50 5.68
C ILE A 37 10.64 4.36 4.77
N GLY A 38 11.57 3.49 4.39
CA GLY A 38 11.27 2.35 3.54
C GLY A 38 10.34 1.30 4.13
N GLU A 39 10.33 1.13 5.45
CA GLU A 39 9.34 0.25 6.11
C GLU A 39 7.92 0.80 5.98
N HIS A 40 7.74 2.11 6.16
CA HIS A 40 6.46 2.77 5.97
C HIS A 40 6.03 2.78 4.50
N THR A 41 6.92 3.18 3.59
CA THR A 41 6.65 3.18 2.15
C THR A 41 6.30 1.78 1.63
N ARG A 42 7.00 0.75 2.08
CA ARG A 42 6.66 -0.64 1.79
C ARG A 42 5.27 -0.99 2.30
N HIS A 43 4.90 -0.58 3.52
CA HIS A 43 3.58 -0.87 4.05
C HIS A 43 2.47 -0.30 3.16
N ILE A 44 2.59 0.95 2.72
CA ILE A 44 1.63 1.63 1.84
C ILE A 44 1.51 0.88 0.51
N ILE A 45 2.64 0.64 -0.16
CA ILE A 45 2.68 -0.02 -1.47
C ILE A 45 2.07 -1.43 -1.40
N GLU A 46 2.40 -2.20 -0.36
CA GLU A 46 1.89 -3.56 -0.18
C GLU A 46 0.38 -3.62 0.06
N LEU A 47 -0.23 -2.58 0.66
CA LEU A 47 -1.69 -2.50 0.83
C LEU A 47 -2.39 -2.34 -0.53
N PHE A 48 -1.92 -1.39 -1.36
CA PHE A 48 -2.45 -1.21 -2.71
C PHE A 48 -2.24 -2.44 -3.58
N GLN A 49 -1.05 -3.04 -3.54
CA GLN A 49 -0.77 -4.29 -4.27
C GLN A 49 -1.65 -5.45 -3.80
N CYS A 50 -1.91 -5.55 -2.49
CA CYS A 50 -2.78 -6.60 -1.95
C CYS A 50 -4.20 -6.46 -2.50
N LEU A 51 -4.75 -5.24 -2.48
CA LEU A 51 -6.08 -4.95 -3.03
C LEU A 51 -6.13 -5.22 -4.55
N ASP A 52 -5.13 -4.75 -5.30
CA ASP A 52 -5.04 -4.94 -6.75
C ASP A 52 -5.01 -6.42 -7.14
N ASN A 53 -4.13 -7.20 -6.49
CA ASN A 53 -3.94 -8.62 -6.76
C ASN A 53 -5.13 -9.48 -6.34
N GLN A 54 -5.90 -9.05 -5.34
CA GLN A 54 -7.05 -9.79 -4.81
C GLN A 54 -8.39 -9.28 -5.35
N TYR A 55 -8.38 -8.18 -6.11
CA TYR A 55 -9.56 -7.54 -6.68
C TYR A 55 -10.46 -8.54 -7.39
N ASP A 56 -9.94 -9.32 -8.35
CA ASP A 56 -10.75 -10.24 -9.17
C ASP A 56 -11.46 -11.32 -8.36
N SER A 57 -10.83 -11.80 -7.28
CA SER A 57 -11.43 -12.80 -6.38
C SER A 57 -12.64 -12.27 -5.59
N GLY A 58 -12.73 -10.95 -5.42
CA GLY A 58 -13.73 -10.31 -4.56
C GLY A 58 -13.50 -10.54 -3.06
N VAL A 59 -12.38 -11.14 -2.66
CA VAL A 59 -12.03 -11.40 -1.25
C VAL A 59 -10.65 -10.82 -0.95
N VAL A 60 -10.59 -9.83 -0.07
CA VAL A 60 -9.35 -9.14 0.30
C VAL A 60 -8.91 -9.58 1.70
N ASN A 61 -7.62 -9.84 1.87
CA ASN A 61 -7.00 -10.13 3.15
C ASN A 61 -5.60 -9.48 3.23
N TYR A 62 -5.52 -8.36 3.94
CA TYR A 62 -4.27 -7.61 4.11
C TYR A 62 -3.23 -8.31 4.99
N ASP A 63 -3.61 -9.30 5.80
CA ASP A 63 -2.67 -10.12 6.56
C ASP A 63 -1.85 -11.02 5.62
N LYS A 64 -2.40 -11.33 4.44
CA LYS A 64 -1.75 -12.10 3.36
C LYS A 64 -1.01 -11.24 2.34
N ARG A 65 -0.80 -9.94 2.62
CA ARG A 65 -0.01 -9.08 1.73
C ARG A 65 1.41 -9.61 1.58
N GLN A 66 1.92 -9.60 0.35
CA GLN A 66 3.28 -10.05 0.06
C GLN A 66 4.27 -9.05 0.66
N ARG A 67 5.30 -9.56 1.36
CA ARG A 67 6.33 -8.72 1.95
C ARG A 67 7.54 -8.61 1.02
N SER A 68 7.79 -7.42 0.48
CA SER A 68 8.91 -7.19 -0.45
C SER A 68 9.98 -6.30 0.18
N PHE A 69 11.08 -6.92 0.60
CA PHE A 69 12.21 -6.21 1.18
C PHE A 69 12.85 -5.22 0.20
N GLN A 70 12.81 -5.53 -1.11
CA GLN A 70 13.35 -4.64 -2.14
C GLN A 70 12.59 -3.31 -2.20
N ILE A 71 11.28 -3.29 -1.92
CA ILE A 71 10.51 -2.05 -1.80
C ILE A 71 11.01 -1.22 -0.62
N GLN A 72 11.40 -1.85 0.48
CA GLN A 72 11.88 -1.18 1.68
C GLN A 72 13.32 -0.64 1.55
N THR A 73 14.14 -1.19 0.67
CA THR A 73 15.56 -0.82 0.61
C THR A 73 16.01 -0.10 -0.66
N ASN A 74 15.19 -0.07 -1.71
CA ASN A 74 15.57 0.55 -2.98
C ASN A 74 14.49 1.55 -3.44
N THR A 75 14.87 2.83 -3.49
CA THR A 75 13.95 3.94 -3.82
C THR A 75 13.43 3.83 -5.25
N ASP A 76 14.28 3.53 -6.22
CA ASP A 76 13.89 3.36 -7.63
C ASP A 76 12.85 2.25 -7.81
N PHE A 77 13.05 1.10 -7.16
CA PHE A 77 12.11 0.00 -7.19
C PHE A 77 10.79 0.35 -6.51
N ALA A 78 10.83 1.05 -5.37
CA ALA A 78 9.62 1.55 -4.71
C ALA A 78 8.84 2.51 -5.63
N ILE A 79 9.51 3.46 -6.29
CA ILE A 79 8.91 4.38 -7.27
C ILE A 79 8.26 3.59 -8.41
N GLN A 80 8.94 2.59 -8.97
CA GLN A 80 8.37 1.73 -10.02
C GLN A 80 7.08 1.05 -9.54
N LYS A 81 7.01 0.60 -8.28
CA LYS A 81 5.81 0.00 -7.71
C LYS A 81 4.68 1.01 -7.50
N ILE A 82 5.00 2.24 -7.11
CA ILE A 82 4.00 3.31 -6.99
C ILE A 82 3.39 3.63 -8.36
N ILE A 83 4.21 3.74 -9.41
CA ILE A 83 3.72 3.99 -10.78
C ILE A 83 2.82 2.83 -11.25
N GLN A 84 3.19 1.58 -10.94
CA GLN A 84 2.34 0.42 -11.23
C GLN A 84 0.98 0.51 -10.54
N ILE A 85 0.96 0.92 -9.27
CA ILE A 85 -0.30 1.16 -8.55
C ILE A 85 -1.11 2.23 -9.27
N GLN A 86 -0.54 3.39 -9.59
CA GLN A 86 -1.24 4.49 -10.26
C GLN A 86 -1.93 4.04 -11.56
N ASN A 87 -1.26 3.19 -12.35
CA ASN A 87 -1.80 2.64 -13.59
C ASN A 87 -2.96 1.65 -13.39
N ASN A 88 -3.07 1.04 -12.21
CA ASN A 88 -4.06 0.00 -11.90
C ASN A 88 -5.19 0.48 -10.97
N LEU A 89 -5.18 1.75 -10.53
CA LEU A 89 -6.16 2.28 -9.57
C LEU A 89 -7.57 2.40 -10.14
N ASP A 90 -7.70 2.71 -11.43
CA ASP A 90 -8.98 2.99 -12.08
C ASP A 90 -9.69 1.68 -12.47
N LYS A 91 -10.31 1.06 -11.47
CA LYS A 91 -11.17 -0.13 -11.62
C LYS A 91 -12.58 0.20 -11.19
N GLU A 92 -13.54 -0.55 -11.73
CA GLU A 92 -14.95 -0.45 -11.36
C GLU A 92 -15.15 -0.70 -9.86
N ASP A 93 -16.12 0.00 -9.27
CA ASP A 93 -16.54 -0.34 -7.92
C ASP A 93 -17.29 -1.66 -7.92
N LYS A 94 -17.00 -2.50 -6.93
CA LYS A 94 -17.69 -3.78 -6.74
C LYS A 94 -17.63 -4.23 -5.30
N ASN A 95 -18.56 -5.12 -4.94
CA ASN A 95 -18.57 -5.74 -3.62
C ASN A 95 -17.29 -6.55 -3.39
N ILE A 96 -16.73 -6.38 -2.21
CA ILE A 96 -15.56 -7.11 -1.70
C ILE A 96 -15.91 -7.66 -0.33
N VAL A 97 -15.44 -8.86 -0.02
CA VAL A 97 -15.44 -9.40 1.34
C VAL A 97 -14.05 -9.20 1.94
N LEU A 98 -13.94 -8.48 3.04
CA LEU A 98 -12.70 -8.32 3.79
C LEU A 98 -12.56 -9.47 4.79
N HIS A 99 -11.48 -10.23 4.68
CA HIS A 99 -11.10 -11.29 5.61
C HIS A 99 -9.93 -10.83 6.48
N GLN A 100 -10.09 -10.97 7.80
CA GLN A 100 -9.05 -10.63 8.76
C GLN A 100 -9.01 -11.65 9.90
N LYS A 101 -7.81 -11.86 10.46
CA LYS A 101 -7.65 -12.69 11.66
C LYS A 101 -7.54 -11.81 12.90
N ILE A 102 -8.54 -11.87 13.79
CA ILE A 102 -8.58 -11.12 15.05
C ILE A 102 -8.66 -12.11 16.20
N ASP A 103 -7.72 -12.03 17.15
CA ASP A 103 -7.62 -12.90 18.32
C ASP A 103 -7.68 -14.40 17.98
N GLY A 104 -7.09 -14.79 16.85
CA GLY A 104 -7.08 -16.17 16.38
C GLY A 104 -8.30 -16.59 15.56
N ASN A 105 -9.37 -15.79 15.55
CA ASN A 105 -10.60 -16.06 14.81
C ASN A 105 -10.57 -15.39 13.44
N GLU A 106 -11.07 -16.10 12.42
CA GLU A 106 -11.29 -15.53 11.10
C GLU A 106 -12.61 -14.78 11.09
N ILE A 107 -12.56 -13.50 10.72
CA ILE A 107 -13.71 -12.63 10.60
C ILE A 107 -13.81 -12.18 9.14
N SER A 108 -15.03 -12.22 8.62
CA SER A 108 -15.38 -11.74 7.29
C SER A 108 -16.41 -10.62 7.40
N VAL A 109 -16.18 -9.51 6.70
CA VAL A 109 -17.11 -8.38 6.65
C VAL A 109 -17.29 -7.89 5.22
N ASP A 110 -18.51 -7.45 4.90
CA ASP A 110 -18.82 -6.90 3.58
C ASP A 110 -18.20 -5.50 3.42
N SER A 111 -17.78 -5.22 2.19
CA SER A 111 -17.13 -3.98 1.77
C SER A 111 -17.33 -3.74 0.27
N ASN A 112 -16.66 -2.72 -0.28
CA ASN A 112 -16.52 -2.48 -1.71
C ASN A 112 -15.13 -1.93 -2.05
N TYR A 113 -14.80 -1.97 -3.34
CA TYR A 113 -13.50 -1.53 -3.85
C TYR A 113 -13.17 -0.09 -3.48
N TYR A 114 -14.11 0.84 -3.59
CA TYR A 114 -13.86 2.24 -3.25
C TYR A 114 -13.62 2.47 -1.75
N ARG A 115 -14.28 1.69 -0.87
CA ARG A 115 -14.03 1.71 0.58
C ARG A 115 -12.64 1.20 0.91
N GLU A 116 -12.21 0.10 0.29
CA GLU A 116 -10.86 -0.44 0.47
C GLU A 116 -9.78 0.49 -0.08
N LEU A 117 -10.03 1.18 -1.19
CA LEU A 117 -9.14 2.24 -1.68
C LEU A 117 -9.00 3.39 -0.68
N LEU A 118 -10.11 3.82 -0.07
CA LEU A 118 -10.08 4.86 0.96
C LEU A 118 -9.31 4.39 2.19
N TYR A 119 -9.52 3.15 2.64
CA TYR A 119 -8.76 2.55 3.75
C TYR A 119 -7.25 2.50 3.45
N ASN A 120 -6.85 2.08 2.25
CA ASN A 120 -5.44 2.06 1.85
C ASN A 120 -4.82 3.46 1.81
N PHE A 121 -5.61 4.49 1.50
CA PHE A 121 -5.16 5.88 1.42
C PHE A 121 -4.92 6.54 2.79
N GLU A 122 -5.52 6.02 3.86
CA GLU A 122 -5.37 6.57 5.22
C GLU A 122 -4.06 6.15 5.92
N HIS A 123 -3.26 5.26 5.32
CA HIS A 123 -1.96 4.79 5.84
C HIS A 123 -0.77 5.46 5.13
#